data_AF-A0A0F9QLV1-F1
#
_entry.id   AF-A0A0F9QLV1-F1
#
_cell.length_a   1.000
_cell.length_b   1.000
_cell.length_c   1.000
_cell.angle_alpha   90.00
_cell.angle_beta   90.00
_cell.angle_gamma   90.00
#
_symmetry.space_group_name_H-M   'P 1'
#
loop_
_entity.id
_entity.type
_entity.pdbx_description
1 polymer ?
#
loop_
_entity_poly.entity_id
_entity_poly.type
_entity_poly.pdbx_seq_one_letter_code
_entity_poly.pdbx_strand_id
1 'polypeptide(L)'
;MTNLPDVAGAAAEIQLNGSTYLMDPLTISEFAQFEQWVDDAPIRQASRNLEGLPVELQMKMLQQAQEAATAARQIEPAERQSRITSAMVSMSGICYLIWLSLLRKQPELTLEAVSQKITLDKLPYVQQRLDAVNGFSNPSPKRASRKRKKS
;
A
#
# COMPACT_ATOMS: atom_id res chain seq x y z
N MET A 1 -3.11 26.37 -18.18
CA MET A 1 -2.71 25.77 -16.89
C MET A 1 -3.86 24.88 -16.44
N THR A 2 -3.72 23.58 -16.62
CA THR A 2 -4.75 22.60 -16.27
C THR A 2 -4.76 22.49 -14.75
N ASN A 3 -5.83 22.95 -14.11
CA ASN A 3 -6.06 22.68 -12.68
C ASN A 3 -6.09 21.15 -12.52
N LEU A 4 -5.07 20.58 -11.88
CA LEU A 4 -5.22 19.25 -11.33
C LEU A 4 -6.36 19.34 -10.31
N PRO A 5 -7.42 18.54 -10.44
CA PRO A 5 -8.40 18.47 -9.38
C PRO A 5 -7.67 18.08 -8.10
N ASP A 6 -8.08 18.71 -7.00
CA ASP A 6 -7.62 18.44 -5.64
C ASP A 6 -8.10 17.04 -5.25
N VAL A 7 -7.45 15.99 -5.79
CA VAL A 7 -7.76 14.57 -5.56
C VAL A 7 -6.86 14.05 -4.43
N ALA A 8 -6.74 14.82 -3.36
CA ALA A 8 -6.41 14.27 -2.05
C ALA A 8 -7.74 14.13 -1.31
N GLY A 9 -8.13 12.91 -0.94
CA GLY A 9 -9.34 12.72 -0.12
C GLY A 9 -9.25 13.54 1.18
N ALA A 10 -10.36 13.87 1.80
CA ALA A 10 -10.29 14.34 3.18
C ALA A 10 -9.79 13.19 4.07
N ALA A 11 -9.10 13.52 5.17
CA ALA A 11 -8.76 12.53 6.19
C ALA A 11 -10.03 11.76 6.61
N ALA A 12 -9.91 10.45 6.79
CA ALA A 12 -11.04 9.60 7.13
C ALA A 12 -10.74 8.72 8.35
N GLU A 13 -11.78 8.42 9.11
CA GLU A 13 -11.67 7.49 10.22
C GLU A 13 -11.74 6.03 9.74
N ILE A 14 -10.91 5.18 10.35
CA ILE A 14 -10.93 3.73 10.18
C ILE A 14 -11.02 3.05 11.54
N GLN A 15 -11.85 1.99 11.63
CA GLN A 15 -11.92 1.16 12.81
C GLN A 15 -11.10 -0.11 12.63
N LEU A 16 -10.08 -0.28 13.47
CA LEU A 16 -9.23 -1.47 13.50
C LEU A 16 -9.29 -2.09 14.90
N ASN A 17 -9.89 -3.29 14.97
CA ASN A 17 -10.09 -4.07 16.19
C ASN A 17 -10.65 -3.26 17.39
N GLY A 18 -11.69 -2.44 17.14
CA GLY A 18 -12.36 -1.65 18.18
C GLY A 18 -11.71 -0.32 18.53
N SER A 19 -10.57 0.02 17.93
CA SER A 19 -9.95 1.34 18.03
C SER A 19 -10.19 2.15 16.75
N THR A 20 -10.48 3.43 16.91
CA THR A 20 -10.64 4.37 15.79
C THR A 20 -9.32 5.10 15.53
N TYR A 21 -8.89 5.13 14.27
CA TYR A 21 -7.70 5.83 13.82
C TYR A 21 -8.05 6.82 12.72
N LEU A 22 -7.24 7.87 12.58
CA LEU A 22 -7.39 8.87 11.53
C LEU A 22 -6.38 8.56 10.40
N MET A 23 -6.90 8.27 9.21
CA MET A 23 -6.13 8.07 7.99
C MET A 23 -6.05 9.35 7.18
N ASP A 24 -4.84 9.78 6.87
CA ASP A 24 -4.61 10.85 5.91
C ASP A 24 -4.31 10.29 4.50
N PRO A 25 -4.60 11.03 3.42
CA PRO A 25 -4.26 10.63 2.05
C PRO A 25 -2.75 10.50 1.85
N LEU A 26 -2.34 9.40 1.23
CA LEU A 26 -0.95 9.14 0.89
C LEU A 26 -0.40 10.24 -0.03
N THR A 27 0.75 10.75 0.36
CA THR A 27 1.57 11.67 -0.41
C THR A 27 2.39 10.92 -1.45
N ILE A 28 2.89 11.63 -2.46
CA ILE A 28 3.78 11.07 -3.48
C ILE A 28 5.01 10.40 -2.85
N SER A 29 5.57 10.99 -1.79
CA SER A 29 6.71 10.44 -1.07
C SER A 29 6.38 9.10 -0.38
N GLU A 30 5.18 8.97 0.18
CA GLU A 30 4.71 7.71 0.79
C GLU A 30 4.43 6.64 -0.28
N PHE A 31 3.94 7.02 -1.47
CA PHE A 31 3.86 6.10 -2.60
C PHE A 31 5.25 5.61 -3.05
N ALA A 32 6.22 6.50 -3.18
CA ALA A 32 7.60 6.12 -3.50
C ALA A 32 8.18 5.15 -2.45
N GLN A 33 7.86 5.38 -1.18
CA GLN A 33 8.25 4.48 -0.09
C GLN A 33 7.58 3.10 -0.21
N PHE A 34 6.31 3.03 -0.62
CA PHE A 34 5.64 1.77 -0.91
C PHE A 34 6.29 1.04 -2.09
N GLU A 35 6.60 1.74 -3.19
CA GLU A 35 7.27 1.12 -4.33
C GLU A 35 8.64 0.55 -3.95
N GLN A 36 9.44 1.30 -3.19
CA GLN A 36 10.72 0.82 -2.68
C GLN A 36 10.52 -0.40 -1.78
N TRP A 37 9.48 -0.38 -0.93
CA TRP A 37 9.13 -1.54 -0.13
C TRP A 37 8.79 -2.75 -1.01
N VAL A 38 8.06 -2.61 -2.12
CA VAL A 38 7.80 -3.72 -3.05
C VAL A 38 9.10 -4.25 -3.67
N ASP A 39 10.01 -3.36 -4.08
CA ASP A 39 11.29 -3.71 -4.68
C ASP A 39 12.21 -4.45 -3.69
N ASP A 40 12.15 -4.09 -2.40
CA ASP A 40 12.95 -4.69 -1.33
C ASP A 40 12.38 -6.01 -0.77
N ALA A 41 11.29 -6.53 -1.35
CA ALA A 41 10.66 -7.78 -0.92
C ALA A 41 11.62 -9.00 -0.89
N PRO A 42 12.53 -9.21 -1.87
CA PRO A 42 13.48 -10.32 -1.83
C PRO A 42 14.39 -10.27 -0.60
N ILE A 43 14.87 -9.08 -0.23
CA ILE A 43 15.72 -8.88 0.96
C ILE A 43 14.94 -9.26 2.22
N ARG A 44 13.71 -8.75 2.37
CA ARG A 44 12.86 -9.10 3.53
C ARG A 44 12.57 -10.60 3.62
N GLN A 45 12.35 -11.26 2.49
CA GLN A 45 12.11 -12.69 2.45
C GLN A 45 13.36 -13.48 2.84
N ALA A 46 14.53 -13.08 2.34
CA ALA A 46 15.79 -13.70 2.73
C ALA A 46 16.06 -13.55 4.23
N SER A 47 15.91 -12.33 4.77
CA SER A 47 16.17 -12.03 6.19
C SER A 47 15.36 -12.88 7.17
N ARG A 48 14.12 -13.25 6.82
CA ARG A 48 13.27 -14.12 7.67
C ARG A 48 13.78 -15.54 7.80
N ASN A 49 14.64 -15.99 6.88
CA ASN A 49 15.13 -17.37 6.83
C ASN A 49 16.60 -17.49 7.26
N LEU A 50 17.21 -16.41 7.79
CA LEU A 50 18.63 -16.41 8.16
C LEU A 50 18.89 -16.99 9.55
N GLU A 51 17.88 -16.99 10.42
CA GLU A 51 18.04 -17.44 11.80
C GLU A 51 18.44 -18.92 11.86
N GLY A 52 19.52 -19.21 12.59
CA GLY A 52 20.06 -20.57 12.73
C GLY A 52 21.00 -21.03 11.60
N LEU A 53 21.26 -20.21 10.57
CA LEU A 53 22.23 -20.54 9.52
C LEU A 53 23.65 -20.13 9.91
N PRO A 54 24.69 -20.81 9.39
CA PRO A 54 26.07 -20.35 9.48
C PRO A 54 26.25 -18.96 8.84
N VAL A 55 27.11 -18.12 9.43
CA VAL A 55 27.35 -16.72 9.00
C VAL A 55 27.67 -16.63 7.50
N GLU A 56 28.52 -17.54 6.99
CA GLU A 56 28.89 -17.60 5.58
C GLU A 56 27.67 -17.79 4.65
N LEU A 57 26.74 -18.66 5.07
CA LEU A 57 25.52 -18.92 4.33
C LEU A 57 24.55 -17.73 4.44
N GLN A 58 24.48 -17.08 5.60
CA GLN A 58 23.69 -15.87 5.78
C GLN A 58 24.17 -14.75 4.83
N MET A 59 25.48 -14.52 4.75
CA MET A 59 26.09 -13.54 3.86
C MET A 59 25.77 -13.84 2.39
N LYS A 60 25.90 -15.11 1.98
CA LYS A 60 25.59 -15.53 0.60
C LYS A 60 24.12 -15.30 0.26
N MET A 61 23.20 -15.63 1.17
CA MET A 61 21.76 -15.44 0.95
C MET A 61 21.40 -13.95 0.87
N LEU A 62 21.99 -13.12 1.74
CA LEU A 62 21.79 -11.66 1.69
C LEU A 62 22.33 -11.06 0.39
N GLN A 63 23.51 -11.50 -0.07
CA GLN A 63 24.07 -11.05 -1.33
C GLN A 63 23.15 -11.40 -2.51
N GLN A 64 22.66 -12.65 -2.59
CA GLN A 64 21.71 -13.07 -3.62
C GLN A 64 20.40 -12.26 -3.57
N ALA A 65 19.91 -11.96 -2.37
CA ALA A 65 18.71 -11.15 -2.20
C ALA A 65 18.93 -9.70 -2.63
N GLN A 66 20.12 -9.15 -2.39
CA GLN A 66 20.52 -7.81 -2.85
C GLN A 66 20.62 -7.75 -4.38
N GLU A 67 21.21 -8.76 -5.00
CA GLU A 67 21.27 -8.89 -6.47
C GLU A 67 19.85 -8.97 -7.06
N ALA A 68 18.98 -9.79 -6.46
CA ALA A 68 17.57 -9.90 -6.86
C ALA A 68 16.79 -8.57 -6.69
N ALA A 69 17.01 -7.84 -5.58
CA ALA A 69 16.40 -6.53 -5.36
C ALA A 69 16.92 -5.48 -6.35
N THR A 70 18.20 -5.54 -6.72
CA THR A 70 18.79 -4.65 -7.74
C THR A 70 18.19 -4.95 -9.11
N ALA A 71 18.13 -6.22 -9.49
CA ALA A 71 17.51 -6.65 -10.74
C ALA A 71 16.03 -6.25 -10.81
N ALA A 72 15.29 -6.38 -9.70
CA ALA A 72 13.91 -5.93 -9.56
C ALA A 72 13.71 -4.44 -9.83
N ARG A 73 14.74 -3.60 -9.66
CA ARG A 73 14.70 -2.16 -9.97
C ARG A 73 15.08 -1.84 -11.42
N GLN A 74 15.70 -2.79 -12.12
CA GLN A 74 16.18 -2.65 -13.50
C GLN A 74 15.24 -3.30 -14.54
N ILE A 75 14.17 -3.96 -14.10
CA ILE A 75 13.15 -4.51 -15.00
C ILE A 75 12.45 -3.41 -15.81
N GLU A 76 11.84 -3.83 -16.93
CA GLU A 76 11.03 -2.96 -17.76
C GLU A 76 9.95 -2.24 -16.94
N PRO A 77 9.70 -0.93 -17.19
CA PRO A 77 8.75 -0.14 -16.41
C PRO A 77 7.35 -0.77 -16.30
N ALA A 78 6.88 -1.44 -17.36
CA ALA A 78 5.59 -2.12 -17.37
C ALA A 78 5.53 -3.31 -16.40
N GLU A 79 6.62 -4.08 -16.28
CA GLU A 79 6.72 -5.20 -15.37
C GLU A 79 6.80 -4.72 -13.92
N ARG A 80 7.59 -3.67 -13.66
CA ARG A 80 7.65 -3.02 -12.35
C ARG A 80 6.28 -2.53 -11.91
N GLN A 81 5.57 -1.85 -12.81
CA GLN A 81 4.22 -1.37 -12.55
C GLN A 81 3.25 -2.52 -12.21
N SER A 82 3.32 -3.63 -12.94
CA SER A 82 2.48 -4.82 -12.67
C SER A 82 2.72 -5.37 -11.26
N ARG A 83 3.98 -5.43 -10.81
CA ARG A 83 4.35 -5.88 -9.46
C ARG A 83 3.82 -4.93 -8.39
N ILE A 84 3.98 -3.62 -8.58
CA ILE A 84 3.47 -2.59 -7.67
C ILE A 84 1.94 -2.70 -7.56
N THR A 85 1.23 -2.75 -8.68
CA THR A 85 -0.23 -2.87 -8.70
C THR A 85 -0.71 -4.18 -8.05
N SER A 86 -0.02 -5.29 -8.28
CA SER A 86 -0.33 -6.56 -7.61
C SER A 86 -0.10 -6.48 -6.10
N ALA A 87 0.94 -5.77 -5.67
CA ALA A 87 1.20 -5.55 -4.25
C ALA A 87 0.13 -4.66 -3.59
N MET A 88 -0.37 -3.63 -4.28
CA MET A 88 -1.41 -2.73 -3.74
C MET A 88 -2.70 -3.45 -3.33
N VAL A 89 -3.04 -4.55 -4.01
CA VAL A 89 -4.22 -5.37 -3.71
C VAL A 89 -3.93 -6.58 -2.82
N SER A 90 -2.65 -6.81 -2.48
CA SER A 90 -2.26 -7.88 -1.57
C SER A 90 -2.53 -7.48 -0.11
N MET A 91 -2.83 -8.45 0.75
CA MET A 91 -3.00 -8.22 2.20
C MET A 91 -1.82 -7.44 2.80
N SER A 92 -0.59 -7.86 2.49
CA SER A 92 0.62 -7.20 2.99
C SER A 92 0.78 -5.77 2.49
N GLY A 93 0.43 -5.51 1.23
CA GLY A 93 0.51 -4.16 0.68
C GLY A 93 -0.58 -3.25 1.23
N ILE A 94 -1.81 -3.75 1.40
CA ILE A 94 -2.90 -3.04 2.06
C ILE A 94 -2.49 -2.65 3.48
N CYS A 95 -1.94 -3.59 4.27
CA CYS A 95 -1.45 -3.30 5.62
C CYS A 95 -0.36 -2.21 5.61
N TYR A 96 0.56 -2.25 4.66
CA TYR A 96 1.63 -1.26 4.55
C TYR A 96 1.10 0.13 4.18
N LEU A 97 0.20 0.22 3.19
CA LEU A 97 -0.41 1.47 2.76
C LEU A 97 -1.24 2.11 3.88
N ILE A 98 -1.95 1.30 4.67
CA ILE A 98 -2.68 1.79 5.85
C ILE A 98 -1.70 2.29 6.89
N TRP A 99 -0.67 1.51 7.20
CA TRP A 99 0.34 1.92 8.16
C TRP A 99 0.95 3.28 7.78
N LEU A 100 1.31 3.48 6.51
CA LEU A 100 1.76 4.79 6.00
C LEU A 100 0.71 5.89 6.21
N SER A 101 -0.56 5.64 5.90
CA SER A 101 -1.64 6.62 6.06
C SER A 101 -1.90 7.03 7.53
N LEU A 102 -1.56 6.15 8.48
CA LEU A 102 -1.73 6.38 9.92
C LEU A 102 -0.48 7.02 10.56
N LEU A 103 0.70 6.76 9.99
CA LEU A 103 2.00 7.08 10.61
C LEU A 103 2.16 8.56 10.95
N ARG A 104 1.59 9.47 10.15
CA ARG A 104 1.66 10.92 10.41
C ARG A 104 0.90 11.36 11.65
N LYS A 105 -0.14 10.64 12.04
CA LYS A 105 -1.00 10.97 13.18
C LYS A 105 -0.80 10.02 14.37
N GLN A 106 -0.23 8.84 14.13
CA GLN A 106 0.10 7.83 15.13
C GLN A 106 1.52 7.27 14.88
N PRO A 107 2.58 8.06 15.13
CA PRO A 107 3.97 7.68 14.84
C PRO A 107 4.46 6.47 15.64
N GLU A 108 3.83 6.15 16.77
CA GLU A 108 4.10 4.98 17.60
C GLU A 108 3.57 3.67 17.00
N LEU A 109 2.69 3.74 16.00
CA LEU A 109 2.07 2.58 15.41
C LEU A 109 3.08 1.85 14.50
N THR A 110 3.30 0.56 14.78
CA THR A 110 4.19 -0.28 13.96
C THR A 110 3.41 -0.99 12.86
N LEU A 111 4.09 -1.33 11.76
CA LEU A 111 3.51 -2.14 10.69
C LEU A 111 2.99 -3.48 11.20
N GLU A 112 3.70 -4.11 12.13
CA GLU A 112 3.29 -5.36 12.75
C GLU A 112 1.97 -5.20 13.52
N ALA A 113 1.84 -4.13 14.33
CA ALA A 113 0.61 -3.84 15.05
C ALA A 113 -0.58 -3.60 14.12
N VAL A 114 -0.38 -2.94 12.97
CA VAL A 114 -1.42 -2.79 11.94
C VAL A 114 -1.81 -4.15 11.34
N SER A 115 -0.81 -4.97 10.97
CA SER A 115 -1.05 -6.27 10.35
C SER A 115 -1.81 -7.25 11.27
N GLN A 116 -1.57 -7.18 12.59
CA GLN A 116 -2.27 -7.99 13.58
C GLN A 116 -3.73 -7.53 13.81
N LYS A 117 -4.04 -6.26 13.50
CA LYS A 117 -5.40 -5.70 13.65
C LYS A 117 -6.29 -5.92 12.41
N ILE A 118 -5.70 -6.21 11.26
CA ILE A 118 -6.43 -6.45 10.00
C ILE A 118 -6.60 -7.96 9.81
N THR A 119 -7.85 -8.41 9.89
CA THR A 119 -8.23 -9.80 9.67
C THR A 119 -8.81 -10.00 8.26
N LEU A 120 -8.79 -11.24 7.75
CA LEU A 120 -9.24 -11.55 6.38
C LEU A 120 -10.70 -11.14 6.13
N ASP A 121 -11.58 -11.27 7.12
CA ASP A 121 -12.98 -10.86 7.08
C ASP A 121 -13.15 -9.33 6.96
N LYS A 122 -12.18 -8.56 7.48
CA LYS A 122 -12.20 -7.09 7.45
C LYS A 122 -11.48 -6.49 6.26
N LEU A 123 -10.73 -7.31 5.50
CA LEU A 123 -9.94 -6.84 4.36
C LEU A 123 -10.74 -6.03 3.34
N PRO A 124 -11.97 -6.42 2.93
CA PRO A 124 -12.74 -5.64 1.96
C PRO A 124 -13.13 -4.24 2.48
N TYR A 125 -13.52 -4.14 3.75
CA TYR A 125 -13.85 -2.86 4.39
C TYR A 125 -12.62 -1.95 4.45
N VAL A 126 -11.50 -2.53 4.85
CA VAL A 126 -10.23 -1.84 5.01
C VAL A 126 -9.71 -1.33 3.65
N GLN A 127 -9.77 -2.16 2.62
CA GLN A 127 -9.44 -1.79 1.25
C GLN A 127 -10.34 -0.67 0.72
N GLN A 128 -11.65 -0.77 0.93
CA GLN A 128 -12.60 0.28 0.53
C GLN A 128 -12.27 1.64 1.17
N ARG A 129 -11.86 1.64 2.45
CA ARG A 129 -11.45 2.88 3.13
C ARG A 129 -10.17 3.46 2.56
N LEU A 130 -9.18 2.60 2.29
CA LEU A 130 -7.94 3.01 1.64
C LEU A 130 -8.21 3.61 0.25
N ASP A 131 -9.08 2.98 -0.55
CA ASP A 131 -9.45 3.45 -1.89
C ASP A 131 -10.17 4.80 -1.85
N ALA A 132 -11.07 4.99 -0.86
CA ALA A 132 -11.82 6.22 -0.70
C ALA A 132 -10.94 7.42 -0.29
N VAL A 133 -9.97 7.19 0.60
CA VAL A 133 -9.06 8.23 1.10
C VAL A 133 -8.05 8.65 0.04
N ASN A 134 -7.56 7.69 -0.75
CA ASN A 134 -6.52 7.94 -1.76
C ASN A 134 -7.07 8.18 -3.17
N GLY A 135 -8.40 8.18 -3.34
CA GLY A 135 -9.03 8.38 -4.65
C GLY A 135 -8.77 7.25 -5.65
N PHE A 136 -8.42 6.04 -5.20
CA PHE A 136 -8.26 4.87 -6.09
C PHE A 136 -9.59 4.44 -6.70
N SER A 137 -10.69 4.65 -5.97
CA SER A 137 -12.03 4.41 -6.46
C SER A 137 -12.52 5.62 -7.27
N ASN A 138 -12.65 5.45 -8.58
CA ASN A 138 -13.32 6.40 -9.46
C ASN A 138 -14.85 6.20 -9.32
N PRO A 139 -15.63 7.10 -8.69
CA PRO A 139 -17.06 7.06 -8.87
C PRO A 139 -17.31 7.49 -10.32
N SER A 140 -17.51 6.54 -11.23
CA SER A 140 -18.09 6.81 -12.54
C SER A 140 -19.25 7.78 -12.33
N PRO A 141 -19.22 9.00 -12.89
CA PRO A 141 -20.30 9.93 -12.69
C PRO A 141 -21.56 9.27 -13.25
N LYS A 142 -22.50 8.91 -12.36
CA LYS A 142 -23.82 8.45 -12.77
C LYS A 142 -24.39 9.55 -13.64
N ARG A 143 -24.34 9.39 -14.96
CA ARG A 143 -24.98 10.28 -15.93
C ARG A 143 -26.45 10.38 -15.49
N ALA A 144 -26.82 11.51 -14.91
CA ALA A 144 -28.19 11.80 -14.55
C ALA A 144 -29.01 11.69 -15.84
N SER A 145 -29.84 10.65 -15.92
CA SER A 145 -30.79 10.45 -17.01
C SER A 145 -31.78 11.61 -16.97
N ARG A 146 -31.49 12.65 -17.76
CA ARG A 146 -32.34 13.84 -17.92
C ARG A 146 -33.64 13.38 -18.57
N LYS A 147 -34.68 13.13 -17.77
CA LYS A 147 -36.06 12.92 -18.26
C LYS A 147 -36.46 14.19 -19.03
N ARG A 148 -36.40 14.13 -20.36
CA ARG A 148 -37.06 15.11 -21.23
C ARG A 148 -38.56 14.99 -21.01
N LYS A 149 -39.15 15.93 -20.26
CA LYS A 149 -40.58 16.23 -20.36
C LYS A 149 -40.84 16.69 -21.79
N LYS A 150 -41.62 15.92 -22.55
CA LYS A 150 -42.25 16.40 -23.77
C LYS A 150 -43.43 17.29 -23.35
N SER A 151 -43.40 18.54 -23.80
CA SER A 151 -44.60 19.37 -23.96
C SER A 151 -45.25 19.06 -25.29
#